data_AF-A0A154V179-F1
#
_entry.id   AF-A0A154V179-F1
#
_cell.length_a   1.000
_cell.length_b   1.000
_cell.length_c   1.000
_cell.angle_alpha   90.00
_cell.angle_beta   90.00
_cell.angle_gamma   90.00
#
_symmetry.space_group_name_H-M   'P 1'
#
loop_
_entity.id
_entity.type
_entity.pdbx_description
1 polymer ?
#
loop_
_entity_poly.entity_id
_entity_poly.type
_entity_poly.pdbx_seq_one_letter_code
_entity_poly.pdbx_strand_id
1 'polypeptide(L)'
;MSAEPVVVEPAEPAGGIRVRRARTGDVPRIQQLVEPLVMEGILLGKDLVVLYENVQEFRVAVDASGEVVGCGALHVMWEDLGEIRTLAAAPHTRGTGVGHALLERLEDDARELGLSRLFCLTFEVGFFSRHGYHEVAESIIAQEIYYEMLRSHDEGIAEFLDLSRVKPNTLGNTRMLKAL
;
A
#
# COMPACT_ATOMS: atom_id res chain seq x y z
N MET A 1 -11.51 5.04 40.36
CA MET A 1 -12.14 4.25 39.29
C MET A 1 -12.13 5.11 38.04
N SER A 2 -11.06 5.02 37.25
CA SER A 2 -10.97 5.75 35.98
C SER A 2 -11.71 4.94 34.93
N ALA A 3 -12.76 5.53 34.34
CA ALA A 3 -13.44 4.92 33.21
C ALA A 3 -12.50 4.98 31.99
N GLU A 4 -12.22 3.82 31.39
CA GLU A 4 -11.55 3.74 30.10
C GLU A 4 -12.44 4.37 29.01
N PRO A 5 -11.85 5.06 28.02
CA PRO A 5 -12.65 5.65 26.95
C PRO A 5 -13.21 4.54 26.06
N VAL A 6 -14.53 4.49 25.95
CA VAL A 6 -15.23 3.65 24.97
C VAL A 6 -14.96 4.24 23.58
N VAL A 7 -14.04 3.61 22.86
CA VAL A 7 -13.84 3.88 21.43
C VAL A 7 -15.07 3.36 20.70
N VAL A 8 -15.86 4.28 20.16
CA VAL A 8 -17.03 3.92 19.35
C VAL A 8 -16.53 3.49 17.98
N GLU A 9 -16.50 2.19 17.73
CA GLU A 9 -16.17 1.66 16.40
C GLU A 9 -17.32 1.98 15.43
N PRO A 10 -17.03 2.48 14.22
CA PRO A 10 -18.05 2.79 13.22
C PRO A 10 -18.78 1.52 12.76
N ALA A 11 -20.06 1.67 12.42
CA ALA A 11 -20.96 0.58 12.04
C ALA A 11 -20.40 -0.27 10.88
N GLU A 12 -20.45 -1.59 11.05
CA GLU A 12 -19.90 -2.55 10.10
C GLU A 12 -20.63 -2.49 8.75
N PRO A 13 -19.90 -2.32 7.63
CA PRO A 13 -20.53 -2.38 6.32
C PRO A 13 -21.03 -3.79 6.03
N ALA A 14 -22.23 -3.87 5.43
CA ALA A 14 -22.86 -5.11 5.02
C ALA A 14 -21.98 -5.84 3.99
N GLY A 15 -21.30 -6.90 4.44
CA GLY A 15 -20.29 -7.63 3.67
C GLY A 15 -19.16 -8.23 4.54
N GLY A 16 -19.10 -7.91 5.83
CA GLY A 16 -18.25 -8.61 6.81
C GLY A 16 -16.74 -8.36 6.68
N ILE A 17 -16.31 -7.47 5.78
CA ILE A 17 -14.92 -7.05 5.65
C ILE A 17 -14.71 -5.76 6.43
N ARG A 18 -13.79 -5.79 7.40
CA ARG A 18 -13.34 -4.63 8.17
C ARG A 18 -11.87 -4.36 7.90
N VAL A 19 -11.54 -3.13 7.50
CA VAL A 19 -10.14 -2.71 7.33
C VAL A 19 -9.65 -2.05 8.61
N ARG A 20 -8.47 -2.44 9.09
CA ARG A 20 -7.84 -1.86 10.30
C ARG A 20 -6.33 -1.72 10.12
N ARG A 21 -5.70 -0.98 11.04
CA ARG A 21 -4.23 -0.96 11.18
C ARG A 21 -3.68 -2.37 11.40
N ALA A 22 -2.59 -2.67 10.72
CA ALA A 22 -1.82 -3.88 10.98
C ALA A 22 -1.15 -3.81 12.36
N ARG A 23 -0.96 -4.96 12.98
CA ARG A 23 -0.20 -5.17 14.20
C ARG A 23 0.95 -6.11 13.89
N THR A 24 1.96 -6.16 14.75
CA THR A 24 3.10 -7.10 14.59
C THR A 24 2.62 -8.55 14.46
N GLY A 25 1.57 -8.93 15.17
CA GLY A 25 0.96 -10.26 15.05
C GLY A 25 0.35 -10.59 13.67
N ASP A 26 0.06 -9.59 12.83
CA ASP A 26 -0.47 -9.80 11.48
C ASP A 26 0.65 -10.06 10.46
N VAL A 27 1.90 -9.71 10.76
CA VAL A 27 3.03 -9.76 9.82
C VAL A 27 3.25 -11.15 9.22
N PRO A 28 3.23 -12.26 9.98
CA PRO A 28 3.32 -13.60 9.40
C PRO A 28 2.20 -13.88 8.39
N ARG A 29 1.00 -13.35 8.62
CA ARG A 29 -0.15 -13.54 7.72
C ARG A 29 -0.04 -12.65 6.47
N ILE A 30 0.46 -11.43 6.63
CA ILE A 30 0.82 -10.55 5.50
C ILE A 30 1.85 -11.25 4.60
N GLN A 31 2.92 -11.81 5.17
CA GLN A 31 3.91 -12.55 4.39
C GLN A 31 3.28 -13.71 3.61
N GLN A 32 2.41 -14.51 4.24
CA GLN A 32 1.71 -15.60 3.56
C GLN A 32 0.80 -15.15 2.41
N LEU A 33 0.19 -13.97 2.50
CA LEU A 33 -0.63 -13.40 1.43
C LEU A 33 0.23 -12.92 0.26
N VAL A 34 1.43 -12.42 0.55
CA VAL A 34 2.34 -11.81 -0.43
C VAL A 34 3.21 -12.85 -1.14
N GLU A 35 3.66 -13.89 -0.44
CA GLU A 35 4.60 -14.90 -0.96
C GLU A 35 4.19 -15.49 -2.32
N PRO A 36 2.91 -15.89 -2.57
CA PRO A 36 2.53 -16.42 -3.88
C PRO A 36 2.68 -15.39 -5.00
N LEU A 37 2.36 -14.11 -4.73
CA LEU A 37 2.49 -13.02 -5.69
C LEU A 37 3.95 -12.68 -5.98
N VAL A 38 4.84 -12.89 -5.00
CA VAL A 38 6.29 -12.76 -5.20
C VAL A 38 6.81 -13.87 -6.10
N MET A 39 6.40 -15.12 -5.84
CA MET A 39 6.76 -16.27 -6.66
C MET A 39 6.25 -16.16 -8.10
N GLU A 40 5.11 -15.50 -8.31
CA GLU A 40 4.53 -15.20 -9.63
C GLU A 40 5.16 -13.97 -10.30
N GLY A 41 6.06 -13.24 -9.64
CA GLY A 41 6.67 -12.02 -10.17
C GLY A 41 5.68 -10.86 -10.30
N ILE A 42 4.62 -10.84 -9.49
CA ILE A 42 3.61 -9.77 -9.42
C ILE A 42 4.01 -8.73 -8.36
N LEU A 43 4.57 -9.19 -7.23
CA LEU A 43 5.08 -8.34 -6.16
C LEU A 43 6.58 -8.57 -5.95
N LEU A 44 7.24 -7.58 -5.36
CA LEU A 44 8.60 -7.72 -4.88
C LEU A 44 8.59 -8.30 -3.46
N GLY A 45 9.44 -9.31 -3.25
CA GLY A 45 9.63 -9.92 -1.94
C GLY A 45 10.25 -8.95 -0.94
N LYS A 46 9.90 -9.12 0.33
CA LYS A 46 10.51 -8.41 1.46
C LYS A 46 10.88 -9.42 2.53
N ASP A 47 12.05 -9.24 3.12
CA ASP A 47 12.41 -10.00 4.31
C ASP A 47 11.46 -9.69 5.46
N LEU A 48 11.27 -10.68 6.34
CA LEU A 48 10.32 -10.57 7.44
C LEU A 48 10.61 -9.39 8.37
N VAL A 49 11.89 -9.07 8.58
CA VAL A 49 12.31 -7.90 9.37
C VAL A 49 11.82 -6.58 8.77
N VAL A 50 11.91 -6.44 7.44
CA VAL A 50 11.43 -5.25 6.72
C VAL A 50 9.91 -5.11 6.84
N LEU A 51 9.17 -6.22 6.86
CA LEU A 51 7.73 -6.18 7.10
C LEU A 51 7.39 -5.75 8.55
N TYR A 52 8.17 -6.18 9.53
CA TYR A 52 8.01 -5.75 10.93
C TYR A 52 8.32 -4.27 11.11
N GLU A 53 9.42 -3.78 10.53
CA GLU A 53 9.82 -2.36 10.59
C GLU A 53 8.75 -1.45 10.00
N ASN A 54 8.17 -1.86 8.87
CA ASN A 54 7.18 -1.09 8.13
C ASN A 54 5.73 -1.36 8.55
N VAL A 55 5.48 -2.12 9.63
CA VAL A 55 4.12 -2.55 10.02
C VAL A 55 3.13 -1.38 10.18
N GLN A 56 3.62 -0.19 10.51
CA GLN A 56 2.80 1.02 10.69
C GLN A 56 2.21 1.55 9.38
N GLU A 57 2.85 1.26 8.25
CA GLU A 57 2.38 1.58 6.90
C GLU A 57 1.21 0.70 6.47
N PHE A 58 1.06 -0.48 7.09
CA PHE A 58 0.11 -1.49 6.64
C PHE A 58 -1.30 -1.27 7.20
N ARG A 59 -2.26 -1.57 6.34
CA ARG A 59 -3.64 -1.91 6.67
C ARG A 59 -3.88 -3.37 6.32
N VAL A 60 -4.76 -4.00 7.09
CA VAL A 60 -5.25 -5.37 6.83
C VAL A 60 -6.76 -5.37 6.72
N ALA A 61 -7.26 -6.13 5.76
CA ALA A 61 -8.68 -6.46 5.64
C ALA A 61 -8.94 -7.75 6.40
N VAL A 62 -9.94 -7.71 7.27
CA VAL A 62 -10.31 -8.81 8.15
C VAL A 62 -11.74 -9.22 7.85
N ASP A 63 -11.99 -10.52 7.71
CA ASP A 63 -13.34 -11.04 7.49
C ASP A 63 -14.14 -11.15 8.80
N ALA A 64 -15.39 -11.62 8.68
CA ALA A 64 -16.30 -11.78 9.82
C ALA A 64 -15.82 -12.81 10.85
N SER A 65 -14.91 -13.72 10.47
CA SER A 65 -14.29 -14.69 11.38
C SER A 65 -13.09 -14.13 12.14
N GLY A 66 -12.61 -12.95 11.75
CA GLY A 66 -11.40 -12.35 12.29
C GLY A 66 -10.14 -12.73 11.52
N GLU A 67 -10.25 -13.43 10.39
CA GLU A 67 -9.10 -13.80 9.56
C GLU A 67 -8.63 -12.61 8.71
N VAL A 68 -7.31 -12.37 8.68
CA VAL A 68 -6.72 -11.43 7.72
C VAL A 68 -6.76 -12.05 6.32
N VAL A 69 -7.57 -11.44 5.46
CA VAL A 69 -7.82 -11.86 4.07
C VAL A 69 -7.26 -10.90 3.03
N GLY A 70 -6.62 -9.81 3.46
CA GLY A 70 -5.92 -8.90 2.56
C GLY A 70 -5.03 -7.91 3.30
N CYS A 71 -4.10 -7.30 2.59
CA CYS A 71 -3.21 -6.28 3.09
C CYS A 71 -2.91 -5.22 2.03
N GLY A 72 -2.48 -4.05 2.47
CA GLY A 72 -1.91 -3.02 1.63
C GLY A 72 -1.15 -2.02 2.49
N ALA A 73 -0.15 -1.35 1.91
CA ALA A 73 0.68 -0.38 2.61
C ALA A 73 0.64 0.98 1.92
N LEU A 74 0.70 2.04 2.72
CA LEU A 74 0.94 3.39 2.26
C LEU A 74 2.32 3.83 2.76
N HIS A 75 3.23 4.09 1.83
CA HIS A 75 4.54 4.63 2.14
C HIS A 75 4.60 6.11 1.76
N VAL A 76 4.95 6.97 2.72
CA VAL A 76 5.14 8.40 2.47
C VAL A 76 6.52 8.60 1.86
N MET A 77 6.58 9.24 0.69
CA MET A 77 7.84 9.51 0.02
C MET A 77 8.30 10.96 0.23
N TRP A 78 7.36 11.91 0.11
CA TRP A 78 7.65 13.34 0.25
C TRP A 78 6.49 14.06 0.95
N GLU A 79 6.58 15.39 1.03
CA GLU A 79 5.55 16.22 1.66
C GLU A 79 4.15 16.04 1.04
N ASP A 80 4.07 15.78 -0.26
CA ASP A 80 2.82 15.73 -1.03
C ASP A 80 2.56 14.38 -1.71
N LEU A 81 3.53 13.46 -1.68
CA LEU A 81 3.55 12.23 -2.46
C LEU A 81 3.71 10.98 -1.59
N GLY A 82 2.82 10.01 -1.82
CA GLY A 82 2.93 8.66 -1.27
C GLY A 82 2.81 7.57 -2.32
N GLU A 83 3.17 6.36 -1.93
CA GLU A 83 3.09 5.15 -2.75
C GLU A 83 2.17 4.12 -2.12
N ILE A 84 1.26 3.56 -2.92
CA ILE A 84 0.52 2.36 -2.55
C ILE A 84 1.40 1.14 -2.87
N ARG A 85 1.77 0.40 -1.82
CA ARG A 85 2.64 -0.78 -1.88
C ARG A 85 1.93 -2.03 -1.38
N THR A 86 2.42 -3.20 -1.83
CA THR A 86 2.08 -4.51 -1.24
C THR A 86 0.56 -4.75 -1.10
N LEU A 87 -0.22 -4.30 -2.08
CA LEU A 87 -1.67 -4.50 -2.10
C LEU A 87 -1.98 -5.93 -2.57
N ALA A 88 -2.50 -6.75 -1.66
CA ALA A 88 -2.80 -8.15 -1.90
C ALA A 88 -4.10 -8.57 -1.20
N ALA A 89 -4.82 -9.51 -1.81
CA ALA A 89 -6.01 -10.13 -1.25
C ALA A 89 -5.93 -11.65 -1.42
N ALA A 90 -6.48 -12.39 -0.47
CA ALA A 90 -6.51 -13.83 -0.51
C ALA A 90 -7.27 -14.30 -1.76
N PRO A 91 -6.79 -15.33 -2.49
CA PRO A 91 -7.38 -15.73 -3.77
C PRO A 91 -8.89 -16.03 -3.71
N HIS A 92 -9.35 -16.62 -2.61
CA HIS A 92 -10.75 -16.95 -2.38
C HIS A 92 -11.67 -15.72 -2.13
N THR A 93 -11.08 -14.54 -1.92
CA THR A 93 -11.82 -13.27 -1.75
C THR A 93 -11.82 -12.40 -3.01
N ARG A 94 -11.28 -12.88 -4.14
CA ARG A 94 -11.33 -12.14 -5.41
C ARG A 94 -12.77 -11.82 -5.79
N GLY A 95 -13.00 -10.58 -6.24
CA GLY A 95 -14.33 -10.10 -6.63
C GLY A 95 -15.28 -9.76 -5.47
N THR A 96 -14.85 -9.88 -4.21
CA THR A 96 -15.70 -9.58 -3.03
C THR A 96 -15.58 -8.13 -2.54
N GLY A 97 -14.69 -7.33 -3.14
CA GLY A 97 -14.48 -5.93 -2.74
C GLY A 97 -13.31 -5.69 -1.77
N VAL A 98 -12.62 -6.73 -1.27
CA VAL A 98 -11.47 -6.58 -0.34
C VAL A 98 -10.42 -5.59 -0.83
N GLY A 99 -10.00 -5.70 -2.10
CA GLY A 99 -9.01 -4.77 -2.68
C GLY A 99 -9.52 -3.33 -2.74
N HIS A 100 -10.81 -3.13 -3.03
CA HIS A 100 -11.43 -1.80 -3.06
C HIS A 100 -11.42 -1.18 -1.66
N ALA A 101 -11.87 -1.92 -0.64
CA ALA A 101 -11.90 -1.44 0.74
C ALA A 101 -10.50 -1.10 1.28
N LEU A 102 -9.48 -1.89 0.93
CA LEU A 102 -8.09 -1.60 1.29
C LEU A 102 -7.60 -0.31 0.62
N LEU A 103 -7.79 -0.17 -0.69
CA LEU A 103 -7.32 1.01 -1.41
C LEU A 103 -8.00 2.28 -0.93
N GLU A 104 -9.32 2.27 -0.77
CA GLU A 104 -10.09 3.41 -0.24
C GLU A 104 -9.57 3.83 1.13
N ARG A 105 -9.33 2.87 2.04
CA ARG A 105 -8.76 3.19 3.36
C ARG A 105 -7.37 3.79 3.27
N LEU A 106 -6.51 3.29 2.39
CA LEU A 106 -5.15 3.82 2.20
C LEU A 106 -5.17 5.22 1.59
N GLU A 107 -6.12 5.52 0.70
CA GLU A 107 -6.31 6.88 0.20
C GLU A 107 -6.79 7.84 1.28
N ASP A 108 -7.69 7.40 2.16
CA ASP A 108 -8.11 8.19 3.32
C ASP A 108 -6.95 8.43 4.27
N ASP A 109 -6.15 7.40 4.57
CA ASP A 109 -4.93 7.54 5.38
C ASP A 109 -3.94 8.53 4.73
N ALA A 110 -3.83 8.55 3.40
CA ALA A 110 -2.99 9.50 2.68
C ALA A 110 -3.50 10.94 2.80
N ARG A 111 -4.81 11.16 2.68
CA ARG A 111 -5.43 12.47 2.91
C ARG A 111 -5.25 12.93 4.35
N GLU A 112 -5.41 12.04 5.33
CA GLU A 112 -5.17 12.32 6.75
C GLU A 112 -3.73 12.78 7.02
N LEU A 113 -2.75 12.26 6.27
CA LEU A 113 -1.34 12.65 6.34
C LEU A 113 -1.00 13.94 5.58
N GLY A 114 -1.94 14.50 4.81
CA GLY A 114 -1.74 15.72 4.02
C GLY A 114 -1.17 15.49 2.62
N LEU A 115 -1.12 14.23 2.15
CA LEU A 115 -0.69 13.92 0.80
C LEU A 115 -1.73 14.39 -0.22
N SER A 116 -1.27 14.92 -1.35
CA SER A 116 -2.14 15.37 -2.45
C SER A 116 -2.06 14.45 -3.68
N ARG A 117 -1.10 13.53 -3.70
CA ARG A 117 -0.84 12.63 -4.83
C ARG A 117 -0.44 11.25 -4.34
N LEU A 118 -0.94 10.21 -5.01
CA LEU A 118 -0.50 8.83 -4.81
C LEU A 118 -0.10 8.19 -6.12
N PHE A 119 0.92 7.35 -6.09
CA PHE A 119 1.26 6.48 -7.21
C PHE A 119 1.33 5.02 -6.80
N CYS A 120 1.34 4.14 -7.81
CA CYS A 120 1.67 2.74 -7.64
C CYS A 120 2.33 2.17 -8.92
N LEU A 121 2.96 1.02 -8.76
CA LEU A 121 3.45 0.16 -9.84
C LEU A 121 2.61 -1.11 -9.85
N THR A 122 1.92 -1.40 -10.94
CA THR A 122 0.90 -2.45 -10.95
C THR A 122 0.66 -3.09 -12.31
N PHE A 123 0.31 -4.38 -12.30
CA PHE A 123 -0.28 -5.05 -13.47
C PHE A 123 -1.80 -4.90 -13.53
N GLU A 124 -2.43 -4.51 -12.42
CA GLU A 124 -3.88 -4.41 -12.26
C GLU A 124 -4.38 -3.01 -12.68
N VAL A 125 -4.00 -2.56 -13.88
CA VAL A 125 -4.34 -1.21 -14.40
C VAL A 125 -5.84 -0.95 -14.32
N GLY A 126 -6.66 -1.90 -14.78
CA GLY A 126 -8.11 -1.75 -14.75
C GLY A 126 -8.70 -1.58 -13.33
N PHE A 127 -8.07 -2.18 -12.31
CA PHE A 127 -8.48 -1.97 -10.92
C PHE A 127 -8.17 -0.54 -10.46
N PHE A 128 -6.94 -0.08 -10.65
CA PHE A 128 -6.52 1.26 -10.25
C PHE A 128 -7.22 2.37 -11.07
N SER A 129 -7.47 2.16 -12.36
CA SER A 129 -8.24 3.10 -13.19
C SER A 129 -9.65 3.33 -12.67
N ARG A 130 -10.32 2.31 -12.13
CA ARG A 130 -11.66 2.46 -11.50
C ARG A 130 -11.62 3.34 -10.26
N HIS A 131 -10.46 3.48 -9.64
CA HIS A 131 -10.21 4.36 -8.50
C HIS A 131 -9.66 5.73 -8.91
N GLY A 132 -9.62 6.06 -10.21
CA GLY A 132 -9.19 7.36 -10.71
C GLY A 132 -7.68 7.52 -10.89
N TYR A 133 -6.91 6.42 -10.82
CA TYR A 133 -5.52 6.45 -11.25
C TYR A 133 -5.42 6.46 -12.77
N HIS A 134 -4.41 7.13 -13.30
CA HIS A 134 -4.08 7.17 -14.73
C HIS A 134 -2.62 6.79 -14.96
N GLU A 135 -2.34 6.20 -16.12
CA GLU A 135 -0.98 5.82 -16.52
C GLU A 135 -0.12 7.06 -16.79
N VAL A 136 1.15 7.00 -16.38
CA VAL A 136 2.12 8.09 -16.60
C VAL A 136 3.43 7.55 -17.20
N ALA A 137 3.90 8.21 -18.26
CA ALA A 137 5.03 7.75 -19.06
C ALA A 137 6.40 7.91 -18.36
N GLU A 138 6.66 9.01 -17.64
CA GLU A 138 7.94 9.30 -16.96
C GLU A 138 7.81 10.37 -15.85
N SER A 139 8.84 10.49 -15.00
CA SER A 139 8.95 11.12 -13.65
C SER A 139 7.74 11.85 -13.06
N ILE A 140 7.29 11.37 -11.90
CA ILE A 140 6.27 12.02 -11.05
C ILE A 140 6.85 13.00 -10.00
N ILE A 141 8.18 13.11 -9.92
CA ILE A 141 8.89 13.96 -8.96
C ILE A 141 9.72 15.02 -9.71
N ALA A 142 9.65 16.26 -9.24
CA ALA A 142 10.47 17.36 -9.74
C ALA A 142 11.96 17.14 -9.43
N GLN A 143 12.85 17.62 -10.31
CA GLN A 143 14.29 17.36 -10.24
C GLN A 143 14.94 17.89 -8.94
N GLU A 144 14.34 18.89 -8.30
CA GLU A 144 14.82 19.46 -7.05
C GLU A 144 14.51 18.56 -5.84
N ILE A 145 13.28 18.02 -5.76
CA ILE A 145 12.87 17.06 -4.71
C ILE A 145 13.69 15.78 -4.80
N TYR A 146 13.98 15.36 -6.03
CA TYR A 146 14.85 14.25 -6.34
C TYR A 146 16.23 14.37 -5.66
N TYR A 147 16.88 15.53 -5.70
CA TYR A 147 18.19 15.71 -5.06
C TYR A 147 18.12 15.70 -3.52
N GLU A 148 16.99 16.12 -2.94
CA GLU A 148 16.78 16.03 -1.50
C GLU A 148 16.54 14.59 -1.06
N MET A 149 15.78 13.83 -1.83
CA MET A 149 15.59 12.39 -1.63
C MET A 149 16.92 11.62 -1.73
N LEU A 150 17.86 12.01 -2.60
CA LEU A 150 19.19 11.37 -2.74
C LEU A 150 20.06 11.46 -1.49
N ARG A 151 19.71 12.34 -0.56
CA ARG A 151 20.41 12.46 0.73
C ARG A 151 19.86 11.49 1.78
N SER A 152 18.74 10.82 1.50
CA SER A 152 18.21 9.79 2.39
C SER A 152 19.02 8.49 2.26
N HIS A 153 19.36 7.90 3.40
CA HIS A 153 19.99 6.58 3.49
C HIS A 153 18.97 5.43 3.51
N ASP A 154 17.68 5.73 3.35
CA ASP A 154 16.64 4.71 3.23
C ASP A 154 16.75 4.02 1.87
N GLU A 155 16.97 2.70 1.87
CA GLU A 155 17.01 1.92 0.64
C GLU A 155 15.76 2.15 -0.22
N GLY A 156 14.58 2.36 0.39
CA GLY A 156 13.33 2.66 -0.31
C GLY A 156 13.27 4.04 -0.97
N ILE A 157 14.11 5.00 -0.52
CA ILE A 157 14.26 6.32 -1.16
C ILE A 157 15.37 6.27 -2.22
N ALA A 158 16.48 5.56 -1.95
CA ALA A 158 17.52 5.30 -2.94
C ALA A 158 16.97 4.59 -4.19
N GLU A 159 16.01 3.68 -4.02
CA GLU A 159 15.27 2.99 -5.10
C GLU A 159 14.61 3.93 -6.13
N PHE A 160 14.32 5.19 -5.79
CA PHE A 160 13.57 6.11 -6.65
C PHE A 160 14.47 6.99 -7.54
N LEU A 161 15.78 7.01 -7.31
CA LEU A 161 16.61 8.14 -7.73
C LEU A 161 17.46 7.85 -8.97
N ASP A 162 16.74 7.94 -10.10
CA ASP A 162 17.08 8.17 -11.52
C ASP A 162 16.40 7.04 -12.29
N LEU A 163 15.35 7.38 -13.04
CA LEU A 163 14.30 6.48 -13.55
C LEU A 163 14.76 5.44 -14.60
N SER A 164 16.07 5.32 -14.82
CA SER A 164 16.70 4.26 -15.61
C SER A 164 17.77 3.47 -14.86
N ARG A 165 18.13 3.81 -13.61
CA ARG A 165 19.31 3.24 -12.94
C ARG A 165 19.16 2.76 -11.51
N VAL A 166 18.18 3.17 -10.70
CA VAL A 166 18.15 2.75 -9.28
C VAL A 166 16.91 1.95 -8.83
N LYS A 167 15.85 1.91 -9.64
CA LYS A 167 15.01 0.71 -9.74
C LYS A 167 14.40 0.63 -11.13
N PRO A 168 14.87 -0.25 -12.03
CA PRO A 168 14.12 -0.51 -13.25
C PRO A 168 12.71 -0.87 -12.84
N ASN A 169 11.73 -0.60 -13.69
CA ASN A 169 10.45 -1.27 -13.63
C ASN A 169 10.71 -2.78 -13.63
N THR A 170 10.93 -3.33 -12.43
CA THR A 170 11.72 -4.56 -12.27
C THR A 170 10.94 -5.73 -12.83
N LEU A 171 9.61 -5.61 -12.77
CA LEU A 171 8.64 -6.56 -13.25
C LEU A 171 8.05 -6.14 -14.62
N GLY A 172 8.36 -4.95 -15.14
CA GLY A 172 7.77 -4.46 -16.39
C GLY A 172 6.30 -4.04 -16.28
N ASN A 173 5.83 -3.66 -15.09
CA ASN A 173 4.45 -3.28 -14.80
C ASN A 173 4.16 -1.77 -15.03
N THR A 174 2.89 -1.36 -14.94
CA THR A 174 2.48 0.01 -15.30
C THR A 174 2.62 0.96 -14.12
N ARG A 175 3.14 2.16 -14.37
CA ARG A 175 3.14 3.26 -13.41
C ARG A 175 1.83 4.04 -13.50
N MET A 176 1.15 4.15 -12.36
CA MET A 176 -0.16 4.78 -12.24
C MET A 176 -0.10 5.90 -11.20
N LEU A 177 -0.76 7.03 -11.46
CA LEU A 177 -0.82 8.21 -10.57
C LEU A 177 -2.26 8.65 -10.34
N LYS A 178 -2.57 9.15 -9.15
CA LYS A 178 -3.83 9.78 -8.77
C LYS A 178 -3.58 11.07 -7.98
N ALA A 179 -4.32 12.12 -8.30
CA ALA A 179 -4.48 13.27 -7.41
C ALA A 179 -5.64 12.97 -6.43
N LEU A 180 -5.41 13.25 -5.13
CA LEU A 180 -6.30 12.84 -4.03
C LEU A 180 -7.47 13.80 -3.75
#